data_AF-A0A0C1NGN5-F1
#
_entry.id   AF-A0A0C1NGN5-F1
#
_cell.length_a   1.000
_cell.length_b   1.000
_cell.length_c   1.000
_cell.angle_alpha   90.00
_cell.angle_beta   90.00
_cell.angle_gamma   90.00
#
_symmetry.space_group_name_H-M   'P 1'
#
loop_
_entity.id
_entity.type
_entity.pdbx_description
1 polymer ?
#
loop_
_entity_poly.entity_id
_entity_poly.type
_entity_poly.pdbx_seq_one_letter_code
_entity_poly.pdbx_strand_id
1 'polypeptide(L)'
;MAIPSDWDLPKFNKLGLLTQQGIIMGMQYYALGTKLAYSYKPGWRYYVSRSPMSDDTDLLDESEINLLHPNELRSEIEAEIQFHLSKIAFLREQLQQMG
;
A
#
# COMPACT_ATOMS: atom_id res chain seq x y z
N MET A 1 14.94 -5.94 9.22
CA MET A 1 15.76 -5.01 8.40
C MET A 1 15.93 -3.73 9.18
N ALA A 2 17.16 -3.31 9.46
CA ALA A 2 17.43 -2.01 10.08
C ALA A 2 17.65 -0.99 8.96
N ILE A 3 16.90 0.10 8.98
CA ILE A 3 17.11 1.24 8.09
C ILE A 3 18.39 1.96 8.57
N PRO A 4 19.35 2.28 7.68
CA PRO A 4 20.53 3.06 8.06
C PRO A 4 20.15 4.36 8.79
N SER A 5 20.92 4.73 9.81
CA SER A 5 20.60 5.86 10.69
C SER A 5 20.64 7.23 10.01
N ASP A 6 21.30 7.30 8.85
CA ASP A 6 21.41 8.48 8.00
C ASP A 6 20.24 8.65 7.02
N TRP A 7 19.30 7.70 6.99
CA TRP A 7 18.11 7.78 6.15
C TRP A 7 16.95 8.35 6.95
N ASP A 8 16.23 9.30 6.36
CA ASP A 8 14.92 9.68 6.88
C ASP A 8 14.00 8.45 6.89
N LEU A 9 13.18 8.31 7.92
CA LEU A 9 12.21 7.21 7.99
C LEU A 9 11.16 7.39 6.87
N PRO A 10 10.74 6.30 6.20
CA PRO A 10 9.67 6.39 5.21
C PRO A 10 8.40 6.84 5.90
N LYS A 11 7.72 7.84 5.34
CA LYS A 11 6.50 8.40 5.92
C LYS A 11 5.38 7.38 6.07
N PHE A 12 5.36 6.36 5.21
CA PHE A 12 4.30 5.37 5.14
C PHE A 12 4.85 3.97 5.43
N ASN A 13 4.86 3.56 6.71
CA ASN A 13 5.54 2.34 7.19
C ASN A 13 4.65 1.30 7.88
N LYS A 14 3.31 1.41 7.79
CA LYS A 14 2.36 0.50 8.44
C LYS A 14 1.23 0.06 7.50
N LEU A 15 0.88 -1.23 7.57
CA LEU A 15 -0.24 -1.98 6.93
C LEU A 15 -0.97 -1.36 5.73
N GLY A 16 -0.88 -2.04 4.58
CA GLY A 16 -1.88 -2.00 3.49
C GLY A 16 -2.23 -0.59 3.00
N LEU A 17 -1.21 0.21 2.70
CA LEU A 17 -1.35 1.66 2.52
C LEU A 17 -2.11 1.99 1.23
N LEU A 18 -3.43 2.00 1.36
CA LEU A 18 -4.36 2.66 0.45
C LEU A 18 -4.09 4.16 0.50
N THR A 19 -3.78 4.68 -0.66
CA THR A 19 -3.54 6.09 -0.94
C THR A 19 -4.58 6.54 -1.96
N GLN A 20 -4.72 7.85 -2.15
CA GLN A 20 -5.57 8.37 -3.22
C GLN A 20 -5.08 7.95 -4.62
N GLN A 21 -3.79 7.59 -4.74
CA GLN A 21 -3.17 7.12 -5.99
C GLN A 21 -3.31 5.61 -6.20
N GLY A 22 -3.69 4.85 -5.18
CA GLY A 22 -3.75 3.38 -5.21
C GLY A 22 -3.09 2.73 -4.01
N ILE A 23 -2.73 1.46 -4.14
CA ILE A 23 -2.13 0.66 -3.07
C ILE A 23 -0.61 0.71 -3.19
N ILE A 24 0.09 1.10 -2.12
CA ILE A 24 1.54 0.98 -2.06
C ILE A 24 1.92 -0.51 -1.96
N MET A 25 2.61 -1.01 -2.98
CA MET A 25 3.07 -2.39 -3.10
C MET A 25 4.52 -2.56 -2.63
N GLY A 26 5.30 -1.47 -2.62
CA GLY A 26 6.70 -1.50 -2.21
C GLY A 26 7.29 -0.10 -2.07
N MET A 27 8.48 -0.03 -1.50
CA MET A 27 9.23 1.22 -1.33
C MET A 27 10.73 1.00 -1.53
N GLN A 28 11.42 2.01 -2.05
CA GLN A 28 12.86 2.01 -2.25
C GLN A 28 13.46 3.36 -1.90
N TYR A 29 14.61 3.36 -1.24
CA TYR A 29 15.36 4.59 -0.97
C TYR A 29 16.46 4.80 -2.00
N TYR A 30 16.53 5.99 -2.58
CA TYR A 30 17.61 6.42 -3.46
C TYR A 30 18.61 7.25 -2.68
N ALA A 31 19.74 6.63 -2.31
CA ALA A 31 20.81 7.31 -1.61
C ALA A 31 21.54 8.32 -2.50
N LEU A 32 21.98 9.43 -1.90
CA LEU A 32 22.75 10.47 -2.56
C LEU A 32 24.02 9.88 -3.23
N GLY A 33 24.37 10.37 -4.41
CA GLY A 33 25.54 9.92 -5.16
C GLY A 33 25.36 8.61 -5.93
N THR A 34 24.18 7.97 -5.83
CA THR A 34 23.85 6.82 -6.68
C THR A 34 23.34 7.25 -8.06
N LYS A 35 23.50 6.38 -9.06
CA LYS A 35 22.98 6.62 -10.42
C LYS A 35 21.47 6.85 -10.43
N LEU A 36 20.73 6.14 -9.58
CA LEU A 36 19.27 6.29 -9.45
C LEU A 36 18.90 7.65 -8.87
N ALA A 37 19.60 8.12 -7.84
CA ALA A 37 19.37 9.45 -7.27
C ALA A 37 19.68 10.59 -8.27
N TYR A 38 20.57 10.37 -9.24
CA TYR A 38 20.80 11.36 -10.30
C TYR A 38 19.60 11.49 -11.26
N SER A 39 18.95 10.37 -11.59
CA SER A 39 17.78 10.36 -12.47
C SER A 39 16.49 10.78 -11.76
N TYR A 40 16.35 10.43 -10.48
CA TYR A 40 15.08 10.55 -9.78
C TYR A 40 15.11 11.49 -8.59
N LYS A 41 16.24 12.09 -8.21
CA LYS A 41 16.51 12.76 -6.92
C LYS A 41 16.67 11.78 -5.75
N PRO A 42 17.46 12.12 -4.72
CA PRO A 42 17.57 11.31 -3.51
C PRO A 42 16.25 11.26 -2.72
N GLY A 43 16.02 10.17 -1.99
CA GLY A 43 14.87 10.01 -1.09
C GLY A 43 14.04 8.75 -1.34
N TRP A 44 12.89 8.66 -0.67
CA TRP A 44 11.97 7.53 -0.79
C TRP A 44 11.14 7.56 -2.06
N ARG A 45 11.02 6.42 -2.71
CA ARG A 45 10.15 6.16 -3.84
C ARG A 45 9.19 5.03 -3.49
N TYR A 46 7.97 5.13 -3.98
CA TYR A 46 6.90 4.19 -3.69
C TYR A 46 6.38 3.58 -4.99
N TYR A 47 6.28 2.26 -5.02
CA TYR A 47 5.61 1.54 -6.10
C TYR A 47 4.13 1.46 -5.77
N VAL A 48 3.29 2.09 -6.59
CA VAL A 48 1.85 2.20 -6.37
C VAL A 48 1.09 1.47 -7.48
N SER A 49 0.23 0.54 -7.09
CA SER A 49 -0.70 -0.10 -8.01
C SER A 49 -2.06 0.60 -7.94
N ARG A 50 -2.58 1.03 -9.09
CA ARG A 50 -3.92 1.64 -9.19
C ARG A 50 -5.05 0.62 -9.16
N SER A 51 -4.73 -0.68 -9.31
CA SER A 51 -5.72 -1.76 -9.35
C SER A 51 -5.12 -3.03 -8.75
N PRO A 52 -5.79 -3.69 -7.77
CA PRO A 52 -5.31 -4.94 -7.17
C PRO A 52 -5.09 -6.08 -8.16
N MET A 53 -5.68 -5.97 -9.36
CA MET A 53 -5.62 -6.98 -10.43
C MET A 53 -4.58 -6.63 -11.51
N SER A 54 -3.89 -5.51 -11.39
CA SER A 54 -2.87 -5.08 -12.35
C SER A 54 -1.47 -5.33 -11.80
N ASP A 55 -0.62 -5.93 -12.63
CA ASP A 55 0.81 -6.06 -12.36
C ASP A 55 1.56 -4.73 -12.57
N ASP A 56 0.92 -3.74 -13.21
CA ASP A 56 1.51 -2.44 -13.44
C ASP A 56 1.59 -1.63 -12.13
N THR A 57 2.78 -1.08 -11.87
CA THR A 57 3.02 -0.16 -10.76
C THR A 57 3.66 1.12 -11.26
N ASP A 58 3.18 2.25 -10.73
CA ASP A 58 3.82 3.54 -10.92
C ASP A 58 4.88 3.75 -9.85
N LEU A 59 6.01 4.33 -10.23
CA LEU A 59 7.04 4.77 -9.29
C LEU A 59 6.84 6.24 -8.96
N LEU A 60 6.41 6.54 -7.74
CA LEU A 60 6.10 7.90 -7.28
C LEU A 60 7.10 8.40 -6.24
N ASP A 61 7.37 9.71 -6.23
CA ASP A 61 8.07 10.39 -5.15
C ASP A 61 7.19 10.47 -3.89
N GLU A 62 7.81 10.50 -2.71
CA GLU A 62 7.09 10.60 -1.43
C GLU A 62 6.12 11.79 -1.33
N SER A 63 6.43 12.91 -2.00
CA SER A 63 5.57 14.10 -2.05
C SER A 63 4.34 13.96 -2.94
N GLU A 64 4.32 12.96 -3.82
CA GLU A 64 3.20 12.68 -4.72
C GLU A 64 2.16 11.73 -4.09
N ILE A 65 2.50 11.13 -2.94
CA ILE A 65 1.63 10.22 -2.21
C ILE A 65 0.72 11.00 -1.26
N ASN A 66 -0.58 10.82 -1.44
CA ASN A 66 -1.60 11.36 -0.54
C ASN A 66 -2.33 10.21 0.15
N LEU A 67 -2.34 10.24 1.48
CA LEU A 67 -3.16 9.30 2.25
C LEU A 67 -4.65 9.56 1.99
N LEU A 68 -5.45 8.51 2.08
CA LEU A 68 -6.89 8.64 2.15
C LEU A 68 -7.29 9.53 3.34
N HIS A 69 -8.36 10.30 3.16
CA HIS A 69 -8.97 10.98 4.29
C HIS A 69 -9.47 9.97 5.32
N PRO A 70 -9.50 10.30 6.62
CA PRO A 70 -9.93 9.36 7.67
C PRO A 70 -11.31 8.72 7.43
N ASN A 71 -12.22 9.46 6.78
CA ASN A 71 -13.54 8.94 6.43
C ASN A 71 -13.48 7.93 5.29
N GLU A 72 -12.66 8.19 4.25
CA GLU A 72 -12.44 7.26 3.14
C GLU A 72 -11.79 5.97 3.67
N LEU A 73 -10.74 6.11 4.49
CA LEU A 73 -10.08 4.97 5.14
C LEU A 73 -11.06 4.14 5.99
N ARG A 74 -11.93 4.81 6.74
CA ARG A 74 -12.97 4.12 7.52
C ARG A 74 -13.91 3.34 6.61
N SER A 75 -14.41 3.97 5.54
CA SER A 75 -15.33 3.32 4.59
C SER A 75 -14.69 2.10 3.93
N GLU A 76 -13.41 2.16 3.56
CA GLU A 76 -12.68 1.01 3.02
C GLU A 76 -12.55 -0.12 4.04
N ILE A 77 -12.19 0.19 5.29
CA ILE A 77 -12.11 -0.81 6.37
C ILE A 77 -13.47 -1.46 6.61
N GLU A 78 -14.54 -0.66 6.66
CA GLU A 78 -15.91 -1.17 6.83
C GLU A 78 -16.33 -2.08 5.66
N ALA A 79 -16.04 -1.69 4.42
CA ALA A 79 -16.32 -2.49 3.23
C ALA A 79 -15.55 -3.82 3.26
N GLU A 80 -14.26 -3.81 3.63
CA GLU A 80 -13.45 -5.01 3.75
C GLU A 80 -13.98 -5.95 4.83
N ILE A 81 -14.40 -5.41 5.99
CA ILE A 81 -15.04 -6.20 7.06
C ILE A 81 -16.32 -6.86 6.53
N GLN A 82 -17.20 -6.11 5.86
CA GLN A 82 -18.46 -6.65 5.34
C GLN A 82 -18.26 -7.74 4.29
N PHE A 83 -17.28 -7.56 3.39
CA PHE A 83 -16.90 -8.56 2.40
C PHE A 83 -16.48 -9.88 3.06
N HIS A 84 -15.58 -9.80 4.05
CA HIS A 84 -15.09 -10.99 4.75
C HIS A 84 -16.19 -11.66 5.59
N LEU A 85 -17.05 -10.89 6.26
CA LEU A 85 -18.19 -11.44 7.00
C LEU A 85 -19.14 -12.20 6.07
N SER A 86 -19.43 -11.65 4.88
CA SER A 86 -20.28 -12.29 3.87
C SER A 86 -19.67 -13.60 3.38
N LYS A 87 -18.35 -13.60 3.13
CA LYS A 87 -17.61 -14.81 2.73
C LYS A 87 -17.64 -15.89 3.82
N ILE A 88 -17.49 -15.51 5.09
CA ILE A 88 -17.57 -16.43 6.22
C ILE A 88 -18.97 -17.05 6.32
N ALA A 89 -20.03 -16.25 6.18
CA ALA A 89 -21.40 -16.73 6.22
C ALA A 89 -21.66 -17.76 5.12
N PHE A 90 -21.28 -17.44 3.88
CA PHE A 90 -21.41 -18.34 2.74
C PHE A 90 -20.65 -19.68 2.94
N LEU A 91 -19.40 -19.62 3.41
CA LEU A 91 -18.61 -20.83 3.66
C LEU A 91 -19.20 -21.70 4.78
N ARG A 92 -19.79 -21.08 5.81
CA ARG A 92 -20.47 -21.81 6.88
C ARG A 92 -21.70 -22.57 6.38
N GLU A 93 -22.50 -21.96 5.51
CA GLU A 93 -23.64 -22.62 4.89
C GLU A 93 -23.21 -23.83 4.05
N GLN A 94 -22.15 -23.70 3.26
CA GLN A 94 -21.63 -24.83 2.48
C GLN A 94 -21.18 -25.99 3.36
N LEU A 95 -20.48 -25.71 4.47
CA LEU A 95 -20.04 -26.74 5.41
C LEU A 95 -21.22 -27.47 6.06
N GLN A 96 -22.32 -26.77 6.37
CA GLN A 96 -23.53 -27.37 6.93
C GLN A 96 -24.27 -28.25 5.93
N GLN A 97 -24.17 -27.98 4.63
CA GLN A 97 -24.79 -28.79 3.58
C GLN A 97 -23.96 -30.05 3.23
N MET A 98 -22.71 -30.11 3.67
CA MET A 98 -21.80 -31.24 3.42
C MET A 98 -21.73 -32.25 4.57
N GLY A 99 -22.32 -31.95 5.73
CA GLY A 99 -22.39 -32.83 6.90
C GLY A 99 -23.81 -33.31 7.17
#